data_AF-A0A8C5VBF9-F1
#
_entry.id   AF-A0A8C5VBF9-F1
#
_cell.length_a   1.000
_cell.length_b   1.000
_cell.length_c   1.000
_cell.angle_alpha   90.00
_cell.angle_beta   90.00
_cell.angle_gamma   90.00
#
_symmetry.space_group_name_H-M   'P 1'
#
loop_
_entity.id
_entity.type
_entity.pdbx_description
1 polymer ?
#
loop_
_entity_poly.entity_id
_entity_poly.type
_entity_poly.pdbx_seq_one_letter_code
_entity_poly.pdbx_strand_id
1 'polypeptide(L)'
;MDLVFCGRKDITMPKAPKEKSAGPKIKVIHPHGRKAAKMTREAHKQEKKEKLKKEKALRLNLIGEKLKWFQNHLDPPKVRYSKKDACELIERYLNRFSSELEQIELQNSIKGRRGRRHCSRETVIKQTMERERQQYEGYGLEIPDIVNPSNLKTFREWNFDLKKLPNITMRKICADDAFPKKCKKKTIITVDEDFRALERNDESSDSDEEMTAVA
;
A
#
# COMPACT_ATOMS: atom_id res chain seq x y z
N MET A 1 -23.11 -92.84 -19.62
CA MET A 1 -22.35 -92.51 -18.40
C MET A 1 -21.22 -91.65 -18.92
N ASP A 2 -21.25 -90.32 -18.83
CA ASP A 2 -21.18 -89.58 -17.57
C ASP A 2 -21.84 -88.20 -17.61
N LEU A 3 -22.18 -87.76 -16.40
CA LEU A 3 -23.03 -86.64 -16.01
C LEU A 3 -22.52 -85.26 -16.44
N VAL A 4 -23.44 -84.44 -16.96
CA VAL A 4 -23.30 -82.98 -17.04
C VAL A 4 -23.39 -82.40 -15.62
N PHE A 5 -22.30 -81.81 -15.14
CA PHE A 5 -22.22 -81.16 -13.83
C PHE A 5 -22.96 -79.81 -13.88
N CYS A 6 -24.22 -79.78 -13.44
CA CYS A 6 -24.97 -78.53 -13.26
C CYS A 6 -24.50 -77.82 -11.98
N GLY A 7 -23.58 -76.86 -12.13
CA GLY A 7 -23.13 -76.00 -11.03
C GLY A 7 -24.25 -75.10 -10.50
N ARG A 8 -24.73 -75.35 -9.28
CA ARG A 8 -25.57 -74.41 -8.53
C ARG A 8 -24.72 -73.20 -8.16
N LYS A 9 -25.04 -72.02 -8.70
CA LYS A 9 -24.54 -70.74 -8.20
C LYS A 9 -25.33 -70.38 -6.95
N ASP A 10 -24.71 -70.47 -5.78
CA ASP A 10 -25.28 -69.94 -4.55
C ASP A 10 -25.32 -68.41 -4.61
N ILE A 11 -26.53 -67.86 -4.73
CA ILE A 11 -26.79 -66.43 -4.68
C ILE A 11 -26.64 -66.00 -3.21
N THR A 12 -25.46 -65.51 -2.84
CA THR A 12 -25.24 -64.88 -1.54
C THR A 12 -25.81 -63.47 -1.56
N MET A 13 -26.98 -63.29 -0.94
CA MET A 13 -27.57 -61.97 -0.74
C MET A 13 -26.73 -61.15 0.26
N PRO A 14 -26.43 -59.87 -0.01
CA PRO A 14 -25.77 -59.02 0.98
C PRO A 14 -26.73 -58.76 2.15
N LYS A 15 -26.26 -59.03 3.37
CA LYS A 15 -26.98 -58.74 4.62
C LYS A 15 -27.35 -57.25 4.65
N ALA A 16 -28.63 -56.94 4.87
CA ALA A 16 -29.10 -55.56 5.02
C ALA A 16 -28.27 -54.83 6.10
N PRO A 17 -27.86 -53.57 5.87
CA PRO A 17 -27.10 -52.81 6.86
C PRO A 17 -27.98 -52.59 8.08
N LYS A 18 -27.56 -53.11 9.23
CA LYS A 18 -28.20 -52.81 10.51
C LYS A 18 -28.25 -51.29 10.70
N GLU A 19 -29.45 -50.75 10.81
CA GLU A 19 -29.67 -49.36 11.22
C GLU A 19 -28.99 -49.14 12.57
N LYS A 20 -27.88 -48.39 12.57
CA LYS A 20 -27.26 -47.93 13.81
C LYS A 20 -28.09 -46.76 14.32
N SER A 21 -29.02 -47.08 15.21
CA SER A 21 -29.65 -46.12 16.11
C SER A 21 -28.58 -45.44 16.97
N ALA A 22 -28.17 -44.25 16.55
CA ALA A 22 -27.47 -43.30 17.40
C ALA A 22 -27.78 -41.92 16.83
N GLY A 23 -28.46 -41.08 17.63
CA GLY A 23 -28.62 -39.66 17.34
C GLY A 23 -27.25 -38.99 17.11
N PRO A 24 -27.20 -37.67 16.82
CA PRO A 24 -25.97 -36.98 16.47
C PRO A 24 -24.95 -37.06 17.62
N LYS A 25 -24.18 -38.15 17.69
CA LYS A 25 -23.01 -38.26 18.56
C LYS A 25 -22.08 -37.20 18.01
N ILE A 26 -21.93 -36.10 18.76
CA ILE A 26 -20.83 -35.14 18.56
C ILE A 26 -19.59 -36.02 18.52
N LYS A 27 -19.07 -36.26 17.30
CA LYS A 27 -17.91 -37.11 17.12
C LYS A 27 -16.77 -36.36 17.77
N VAL A 28 -16.48 -36.67 19.04
CA VAL A 28 -15.39 -36.08 19.80
C VAL A 28 -14.13 -36.34 19.00
N ILE A 29 -13.61 -35.28 18.37
CA ILE A 29 -12.44 -35.37 17.53
C ILE A 29 -11.25 -35.38 18.48
N HIS A 30 -10.47 -36.46 18.48
CA HIS A 30 -9.23 -36.49 19.25
C HIS A 30 -8.29 -35.36 18.76
N PRO A 31 -7.67 -34.57 19.65
CA PRO A 31 -6.85 -33.42 19.28
C PRO A 31 -5.74 -33.73 18.28
N HIS A 32 -5.10 -34.89 18.40
CA HIS A 32 -4.04 -35.35 17.47
C HIS A 32 -4.56 -36.22 16.31
N GLY A 33 -5.87 -36.33 16.13
CA GLY A 33 -6.47 -37.14 15.06
C GLY A 33 -6.37 -36.49 13.68
N ARG A 34 -6.42 -37.30 12.61
CA ARG A 34 -6.39 -36.82 11.21
C ARG A 34 -7.48 -35.77 10.92
N LYS A 35 -8.66 -35.94 11.51
CA LYS A 35 -9.78 -34.99 11.36
C LYS A 35 -9.49 -33.65 12.04
N ALA A 36 -8.88 -33.65 13.23
CA ALA A 36 -8.44 -32.41 13.89
C ALA A 36 -7.35 -31.71 13.07
N ALA A 37 -6.34 -32.44 12.60
CA ALA A 37 -5.29 -31.89 11.74
C ALA A 37 -5.83 -31.28 10.42
N LYS A 38 -6.91 -31.85 9.86
CA LYS A 38 -7.58 -31.26 8.68
C LYS A 38 -8.30 -29.95 9.05
N MET A 39 -9.04 -29.93 10.15
CA MET A 39 -9.73 -28.73 10.64
C MET A 39 -8.76 -27.59 10.94
N THR A 40 -7.62 -27.87 11.59
CA THR A 40 -6.61 -26.84 11.89
C THR A 40 -5.96 -26.27 10.62
N ARG A 41 -5.67 -27.12 9.62
CA ARG A 41 -5.17 -26.68 8.31
C ARG A 41 -6.17 -25.78 7.59
N GLU A 42 -7.45 -26.16 7.59
CA GLU A 42 -8.52 -25.36 6.98
C GLU A 42 -8.73 -24.03 7.70
N ALA A 43 -8.74 -24.04 9.04
CA ALA A 43 -8.83 -22.83 9.85
C ALA A 43 -7.67 -21.87 9.56
N HIS A 44 -6.43 -22.37 9.54
CA HIS A 44 -5.26 -21.56 9.22
C HIS A 44 -5.29 -21.00 7.78
N LYS A 45 -5.81 -21.77 6.82
CA LYS A 45 -6.01 -21.29 5.45
C LYS A 45 -7.06 -20.17 5.40
N GLN A 46 -8.16 -20.32 6.14
CA GLN A 46 -9.20 -19.28 6.25
C GLN A 46 -8.65 -18.03 6.93
N GLU A 47 -7.92 -18.17 8.04
CA GLU A 47 -7.29 -17.08 8.77
C GLU A 47 -6.34 -16.27 7.87
N LYS A 48 -5.47 -16.95 7.11
CA LYS A 48 -4.61 -16.28 6.12
C LYS A 48 -5.41 -15.53 5.06
N LYS A 49 -6.47 -16.13 4.53
CA LYS A 49 -7.35 -15.49 3.54
C LYS A 49 -8.04 -14.26 4.12
N GLU A 50 -8.49 -14.32 5.37
CA GLU A 50 -9.12 -13.19 6.06
C GLU A 50 -8.12 -12.09 6.39
N LYS A 51 -6.91 -12.42 6.82
CA LYS A 51 -5.82 -11.45 7.04
C LYS A 51 -5.55 -10.65 5.77
N LEU A 52 -5.38 -11.32 4.63
CA LEU A 52 -5.18 -10.64 3.34
C LEU A 52 -6.36 -9.75 2.93
N LYS A 53 -7.60 -10.16 3.23
CA LYS A 53 -8.78 -9.32 2.99
C LYS A 53 -8.78 -8.08 3.88
N LYS A 54 -8.46 -8.26 5.17
CA LYS A 54 -8.37 -7.17 6.15
C LYS A 54 -7.29 -6.17 5.76
N GLU A 55 -6.10 -6.63 5.40
CA GLU A 55 -5.01 -5.75 4.93
C GLU A 55 -5.39 -4.93 3.69
N LYS A 56 -6.03 -5.56 2.69
CA LYS A 56 -6.55 -4.86 1.52
C LYS A 56 -7.62 -3.83 1.89
N ALA A 57 -8.56 -4.19 2.77
CA ALA A 57 -9.58 -3.28 3.25
C ALA A 57 -8.97 -2.10 4.02
N LEU A 58 -7.99 -2.33 4.89
CA LEU A 58 -7.28 -1.27 5.62
C LEU A 58 -6.56 -0.31 4.67
N ARG A 59 -5.91 -0.83 3.61
CA ARG A 59 -5.27 0.02 2.60
C ARG A 59 -6.28 0.89 1.86
N LEU A 60 -7.41 0.31 1.45
CA LEU A 60 -8.48 1.06 0.77
C LEU A 60 -9.13 2.10 1.70
N ASN A 61 -9.35 1.74 2.97
CA ASN A 61 -9.87 2.64 3.98
C ASN A 61 -8.93 3.83 4.19
N LEU A 62 -7.62 3.60 4.32
CA LEU A 62 -6.65 4.68 4.51
C LEU A 62 -6.67 5.68 3.34
N ILE A 63 -6.79 5.19 2.10
CA ILE A 63 -6.94 6.05 0.93
C ILE A 63 -8.28 6.79 1.00
N GLY A 64 -9.38 6.10 1.32
CA GLY A 64 -10.71 6.68 1.46
C GLY A 64 -10.77 7.81 2.49
N GLU A 65 -10.19 7.62 3.67
CA GLU A 65 -10.08 8.64 4.73
C GLU A 65 -9.27 9.85 4.26
N LYS A 66 -8.15 9.62 3.57
CA LYS A 66 -7.37 10.69 2.96
C LYS A 66 -8.22 11.50 1.97
N LEU A 67 -8.94 10.83 1.08
CA LEU A 67 -9.81 11.49 0.10
C LEU A 67 -10.95 12.25 0.78
N LYS A 68 -11.54 11.67 1.83
CA LYS A 68 -12.59 12.29 2.62
C LYS A 68 -12.13 13.58 3.28
N TRP A 69 -10.91 13.61 3.81
CA TRP A 69 -10.33 14.85 4.31
C TRP A 69 -10.27 15.91 3.21
N PHE A 70 -9.75 15.58 2.03
CA PHE A 70 -9.70 16.53 0.91
C PHE A 70 -11.09 17.03 0.51
N GLN A 71 -12.07 16.15 0.37
CA GLN A 71 -13.43 16.53 -0.01
C GLN A 71 -14.08 17.49 0.99
N ASN A 72 -13.86 17.30 2.30
CA ASN A 72 -14.38 18.20 3.33
C ASN A 72 -13.71 19.59 3.33
N HIS A 73 -12.45 19.68 2.88
CA HIS A 73 -11.68 20.92 2.85
C HIS A 73 -11.67 21.60 1.47
N LEU A 74 -12.46 21.10 0.51
CA LEU A 74 -12.70 21.76 -0.77
C LEU A 74 -13.76 22.85 -0.64
N ASP A 75 -13.43 24.04 -1.09
CA ASP A 75 -14.36 25.16 -1.22
C ASP A 75 -15.48 24.83 -2.23
N PRO A 76 -16.76 24.77 -1.81
CA PRO A 76 -17.89 24.51 -2.70
C PRO A 76 -18.00 25.45 -3.92
N PRO A 77 -17.72 26.77 -3.82
CA PRO A 77 -17.92 27.68 -4.95
C PRO A 77 -16.81 27.65 -5.99
N LYS A 78 -15.62 27.10 -5.69
CA LYS A 78 -14.47 27.16 -6.61
C LYS A 78 -14.59 26.14 -7.74
N VAL A 79 -14.64 26.59 -8.99
CA VAL A 79 -14.80 25.70 -10.16
C VAL A 79 -13.46 25.14 -10.66
N ARG A 80 -12.35 25.82 -10.37
CA ARG A 80 -10.99 25.43 -10.77
C ARG A 80 -10.01 25.71 -9.64
N TYR A 81 -9.07 24.80 -9.44
CA TYR A 81 -7.93 25.00 -8.54
C TYR A 81 -6.66 25.24 -9.36
N SER A 82 -5.88 26.22 -8.92
CA SER A 82 -4.50 26.36 -9.40
C SER A 82 -3.62 25.29 -8.76
N LYS A 83 -2.44 25.06 -9.34
CA LYS A 83 -1.41 24.22 -8.72
C LYS A 83 -0.99 24.77 -7.34
N LYS A 84 -0.96 26.09 -7.20
CA LYS A 84 -0.67 26.76 -5.92
C LYS A 84 -1.70 26.42 -4.86
N ASP A 85 -2.98 26.53 -5.19
CA ASP A 85 -4.08 26.17 -4.29
C ASP A 85 -4.00 24.69 -3.87
N ALA A 86 -3.54 23.81 -4.78
CA ALA A 86 -3.34 22.41 -4.47
C ALA A 86 -2.19 22.19 -3.47
N CYS A 87 -1.08 22.90 -3.62
CA CYS A 87 0.02 22.91 -2.66
C CYS A 87 -0.45 23.44 -1.29
N GLU A 88 -1.19 24.55 -1.25
CA GLU A 88 -1.75 25.09 -0.01
C GLU A 88 -2.70 24.09 0.68
N LEU A 89 -3.52 23.38 -0.10
CA LEU A 89 -4.41 22.35 0.42
C LEU A 89 -3.63 21.16 1.00
N ILE A 90 -2.51 20.78 0.37
CA ILE A 90 -1.60 19.76 0.89
C ILE A 90 -0.93 20.22 2.18
N GLU A 91 -0.50 21.47 2.29
CA GLU A 91 0.09 22.00 3.52
C GLU A 91 -0.90 21.98 4.68
N ARG A 92 -2.17 22.34 4.42
CA ARG A 92 -3.26 22.18 5.39
C ARG A 92 -3.45 20.72 5.79
N TYR A 93 -3.36 19.79 4.84
CA TYR A 93 -3.45 18.34 5.12
C TYR A 93 -2.30 17.85 5.99
N LEU A 94 -1.07 18.28 5.72
CA LEU A 94 0.11 17.92 6.51
C LEU A 94 0.02 18.48 7.94
N ASN A 95 -0.59 19.64 8.12
CA ASN A 95 -0.77 20.28 9.42
C ASN A 95 -2.04 19.82 10.17
N ARG A 96 -2.78 18.82 9.68
CA ARG A 96 -4.04 18.37 10.30
C ARG A 96 -3.94 17.91 11.76
N PHE A 97 -2.75 17.48 12.19
CA PHE A 97 -2.50 17.00 13.56
C PHE A 97 -1.85 18.05 14.47
N SER A 98 -1.64 19.29 14.00
CA SER A 98 -0.96 20.32 14.80
C SER A 98 -1.71 20.60 16.12
N SER A 99 -3.04 20.69 16.07
CA SER A 99 -3.89 20.91 17.25
C SER A 99 -3.87 19.73 18.23
N GLU A 100 -3.86 18.49 17.73
CA GLU A 100 -3.76 17.28 18.57
C GLU A 100 -2.39 17.24 19.27
N LEU A 101 -1.30 17.56 18.57
CA LEU A 101 0.04 17.61 19.14
C LEU A 101 0.18 18.71 20.19
N GLU A 102 -0.34 19.91 19.93
CA GLU A 102 -0.35 21.02 20.88
C GLU A 102 -1.14 20.66 22.15
N GLN A 103 -2.28 19.99 22.00
CA GLN A 103 -3.07 19.51 23.15
C GLN A 103 -2.29 18.48 24.00
N ILE A 104 -1.60 17.53 23.35
CA ILE A 104 -0.76 16.54 24.05
C ILE A 104 0.39 17.24 24.77
N GLU A 105 1.03 18.22 24.13
CA GLU A 105 2.12 19.00 24.71
C GLU A 105 1.63 19.80 25.94
N LEU A 106 0.50 20.49 25.83
CA LEU A 106 -0.12 21.22 26.94
C LEU A 106 -0.48 20.30 28.11
N GLN A 107 -1.06 19.14 27.85
CA GLN A 107 -1.38 18.17 28.90
C GLN A 107 -0.14 17.63 29.60
N ASN A 108 0.96 17.48 28.87
CA ASN A 108 2.24 17.03 29.42
C ASN A 108 3.03 18.15 30.11
N SER A 109 2.83 19.41 29.72
CA SER A 109 3.49 20.58 30.32
C SER A 109 2.90 20.98 31.67
N ILE A 110 1.67 20.56 31.98
CA ILE A 110 1.06 20.67 33.31
C ILE A 110 1.87 19.80 34.28
N LYS A 111 2.84 20.44 34.95
CA LYS A 111 3.76 19.79 35.89
C LYS A 111 3.01 19.16 37.05
N GLY A 112 3.18 17.85 37.21
CA GLY A 112 2.73 17.07 38.37
C GLY A 112 3.55 15.79 38.51
N ARG A 113 3.36 15.02 39.59
CA ARG A 113 4.01 13.70 39.80
C ARG A 113 3.46 12.59 38.88
N ARG A 114 2.99 12.94 37.68
CA ARG A 114 2.39 12.00 36.72
C ARG A 114 3.34 11.86 35.54
N GLY A 115 3.62 10.62 35.13
CA GLY A 115 4.46 10.34 33.95
C GLY A 115 3.83 10.85 32.65
N ARG A 116 4.66 10.98 31.61
CA ARG A 116 4.26 11.47 30.27
C ARG A 116 3.11 10.63 29.71
N ARG A 117 2.00 11.27 29.39
CA ARG A 117 0.81 10.64 28.82
C ARG A 117 0.87 10.71 27.30
N HIS A 118 0.16 9.79 26.63
CA HIS A 118 0.00 9.76 25.17
C HIS A 118 1.30 9.64 24.34
N CYS A 119 2.40 9.15 24.92
CA CYS A 119 3.69 9.04 24.23
C CYS A 119 3.66 8.13 22.98
N SER A 120 2.86 7.05 22.99
CA SER A 120 2.71 6.16 21.83
C SER A 120 2.01 6.86 20.68
N ARG A 121 0.91 7.57 20.97
CA ARG A 121 0.11 8.31 19.98
C ARG A 121 0.92 9.46 19.38
N GLU A 122 1.60 10.24 20.23
CA GLU A 122 2.45 11.36 19.79
C GLU A 122 3.56 10.87 18.84
N THR A 123 4.24 9.77 19.19
CA THR A 123 5.28 9.18 18.34
C THR A 123 4.73 8.73 16.99
N VAL A 124 3.57 8.06 16.97
CA VAL A 124 2.92 7.61 15.72
C VAL A 124 2.54 8.79 14.83
N ILE A 125 2.00 9.88 15.41
CA ILE A 125 1.65 11.08 14.65
C ILE A 125 2.90 11.72 14.05
N LYS A 126 3.94 11.94 14.86
CA LYS A 126 5.20 12.55 14.40
C LYS A 126 5.83 11.74 13.26
N GLN A 127 5.91 10.42 13.41
CA GLN A 127 6.41 9.52 12.36
C GLN A 127 5.56 9.58 11.09
N THR A 128 4.24 9.69 11.22
CA THR A 128 3.33 9.79 10.07
C THR A 128 3.52 11.11 9.35
N MET A 129 3.59 12.23 10.08
CA MET A 129 3.82 13.56 9.52
C MET A 129 5.17 13.65 8.81
N GLU A 130 6.23 13.12 9.42
CA GLU A 130 7.57 13.10 8.84
C GLU A 130 7.60 12.31 7.53
N ARG A 131 6.97 11.12 7.50
CA ARG A 131 6.84 10.32 6.28
C ARG A 131 6.08 11.07 5.18
N GLU A 132 4.96 11.72 5.51
CA GLU A 132 4.16 12.46 4.53
C GLU A 132 4.92 13.69 4.00
N ARG A 133 5.67 14.41 4.85
CA ARG A 133 6.53 15.54 4.44
C ARG A 133 7.65 15.09 3.51
N GLN A 134 8.35 14.02 3.87
CA GLN A 134 9.40 13.45 3.03
C GLN A 134 8.86 13.03 1.65
N GLN A 135 7.65 12.47 1.60
CA GLN A 135 6.99 12.14 0.34
C GLN A 135 6.66 13.38 -0.49
N TYR A 136 6.14 14.44 0.14
CA TYR A 136 5.77 15.68 -0.52
C TYR A 136 6.96 16.42 -1.11
N GLU A 137 8.08 16.47 -0.38
CA GLU A 137 9.32 17.13 -0.82
C GLU A 137 10.06 16.30 -1.88
N GLY A 138 10.08 14.96 -1.75
CA GLY A 138 10.85 14.08 -2.64
C GLY A 138 10.13 13.72 -3.95
N TYR A 139 9.06 12.92 -3.84
CA TYR A 139 8.42 12.28 -5.00
C TYR A 139 7.06 12.90 -5.37
N GLY A 140 6.51 13.72 -4.49
CA GLY A 140 5.18 14.29 -4.59
C GLY A 140 4.13 13.42 -3.88
N LEU A 141 3.23 14.10 -3.19
CA LEU A 141 2.12 13.47 -2.48
C LEU A 141 0.98 13.17 -3.46
N GLU A 142 0.47 11.94 -3.43
CA GLU A 142 -0.61 11.52 -4.30
C GLU A 142 -1.96 12.05 -3.79
N ILE A 143 -2.60 12.95 -4.53
CA ILE A 143 -3.88 13.55 -4.20
C ILE A 143 -4.87 13.45 -5.37
N PRO A 144 -6.19 13.61 -5.16
CA PRO A 144 -7.14 13.75 -6.25
C PRO A 144 -6.78 14.91 -7.15
N ASP A 145 -6.97 14.72 -8.45
CA ASP A 145 -6.72 15.76 -9.44
C ASP A 145 -7.79 16.85 -9.39
N ILE A 146 -7.55 17.85 -8.54
CA ILE A 146 -8.41 19.02 -8.36
C ILE A 146 -8.17 20.12 -9.40
N VAL A 147 -7.08 20.03 -10.18
CA VAL A 147 -6.72 21.00 -11.22
C VAL A 147 -7.66 20.87 -12.41
N ASN A 148 -8.08 19.65 -12.73
CA ASN A 148 -9.01 19.38 -13.81
C ASN A 148 -10.47 19.51 -13.34
N PRO A 149 -11.28 20.39 -13.97
CA PRO A 149 -12.64 20.65 -13.51
C PRO A 149 -13.59 19.46 -13.70
N SER A 150 -13.34 18.59 -14.69
CA SER A 150 -14.13 17.37 -14.89
C SER A 150 -13.94 16.39 -13.74
N ASN A 151 -12.69 16.18 -13.33
CA ASN A 151 -12.32 15.30 -12.22
C ASN A 151 -12.76 15.89 -10.87
N LEU A 152 -12.77 17.21 -10.75
CA LEU A 152 -13.29 17.89 -9.57
C LEU A 152 -14.80 17.64 -9.39
N LYS A 153 -15.59 17.63 -10.47
CA LYS A 153 -17.04 17.32 -10.38
C LYS A 153 -17.27 15.89 -9.90
N THR A 154 -16.59 14.92 -10.50
CA THR A 154 -16.71 13.51 -10.09
C THR A 154 -16.23 13.30 -8.65
N PHE A 155 -15.19 14.03 -8.23
CA PHE A 155 -14.69 14.00 -6.85
C PHE A 155 -15.67 14.63 -5.85
N ARG A 156 -16.41 15.68 -6.23
CA ARG A 156 -17.44 16.30 -5.38
C ARG A 156 -18.65 15.40 -5.16
N GLU A 157 -19.11 14.76 -6.24
CA GLU A 157 -20.26 13.84 -6.22
C GLU A 157 -19.91 12.46 -5.65
N TRP A 158 -18.65 12.24 -5.27
CA TRP A 158 -18.24 10.98 -4.71
C TRP A 158 -18.82 10.77 -3.30
N ASN A 159 -19.70 9.77 -3.18
CA ASN A 159 -20.43 9.41 -1.96
C ASN A 159 -19.64 8.49 -1.01
N PHE A 160 -18.31 8.62 -0.93
CA PHE A 160 -17.45 7.76 -0.07
C PHE A 160 -17.47 6.26 -0.40
N ASP A 161 -17.97 5.89 -1.57
CA ASP A 161 -17.95 4.48 -1.98
C ASP A 161 -16.53 4.07 -2.37
N LEU A 162 -15.93 3.20 -1.54
CA LEU A 162 -14.59 2.66 -1.74
C LEU A 162 -14.45 1.89 -3.06
N LYS A 163 -15.55 1.38 -3.63
CA LYS A 163 -15.55 0.71 -4.94
C LYS A 163 -15.30 1.67 -6.09
N LYS A 164 -15.61 2.97 -5.91
CA LYS A 164 -15.42 4.01 -6.92
C LYS A 164 -14.06 4.69 -6.83
N LEU A 165 -13.21 4.31 -5.87
CA LEU A 165 -11.84 4.83 -5.76
C LEU A 165 -11.03 4.71 -7.05
N PRO A 166 -11.07 3.58 -7.81
CA PRO A 166 -10.32 3.47 -9.07
C PRO A 166 -10.78 4.45 -10.16
N ASN A 167 -12.01 4.99 -10.06
CA ASN A 167 -12.53 5.95 -11.02
C ASN A 167 -12.05 7.38 -10.73
N ILE A 168 -11.52 7.64 -9.53
CA ILE A 168 -10.98 8.94 -9.15
C ILE A 168 -9.55 9.02 -9.67
N THR A 169 -9.30 10.03 -10.50
CA THR A 169 -7.96 10.29 -11.03
C THR A 169 -7.07 10.86 -9.95
N MET A 170 -5.97 10.16 -9.66
CA MET A 170 -4.96 10.58 -8.70
C MET A 170 -3.77 11.24 -9.42
N ARG A 171 -3.22 12.28 -8.81
CA ARG A 171 -2.08 13.04 -9.32
C ARG A 171 -1.08 13.27 -8.20
N LYS A 172 0.21 13.19 -8.54
CA LYS A 172 1.31 13.52 -7.62
C LYS A 172 1.61 15.00 -7.73
N ILE A 173 1.67 15.68 -6.59
CA ILE A 173 2.03 17.09 -6.50
C ILE A 173 3.18 17.22 -5.50
N CYS A 174 4.24 17.92 -5.89
CA CYS A 174 5.39 18.20 -5.03
C CYS A 174 5.41 19.67 -4.58
N ALA A 175 6.22 19.96 -3.56
CA ALA A 175 6.42 21.34 -3.08
C ALA A 175 6.89 22.29 -4.19
N ASP A 176 7.68 21.78 -5.13
CA ASP A 176 8.18 22.57 -6.26
C ASP A 176 7.08 22.99 -7.25
N ASP A 177 5.91 22.33 -7.28
CA ASP A 177 4.83 22.66 -8.21
C ASP A 177 4.16 24.02 -7.89
N ALA A 178 4.35 24.54 -6.68
CA ALA A 178 3.89 25.87 -6.28
C ALA A 178 4.63 26.99 -7.05
N PHE A 179 5.87 26.73 -7.46
CA PHE A 179 6.68 27.65 -8.23
C PHE A 179 6.71 27.22 -9.68
N PRO A 180 6.33 28.08 -10.65
CA PRO A 180 6.52 27.74 -12.05
C PRO A 180 8.03 27.66 -12.30
N LYS A 181 8.58 26.43 -12.32
CA LYS A 181 9.95 26.21 -12.79
C LYS A 181 10.03 26.81 -14.20
N LYS A 182 10.89 27.82 -14.41
CA LYS A 182 11.27 28.22 -15.77
C LYS A 182 11.85 26.99 -16.43
N CYS A 183 11.10 26.34 -17.32
CA CYS A 183 11.58 25.18 -18.06
C CYS A 183 12.84 25.59 -18.83
N LYS A 184 14.03 25.15 -18.38
CA LYS A 184 15.15 24.98 -19.29
C LYS A 184 14.71 23.87 -20.25
N LYS A 185 14.47 24.22 -21.52
CA LYS A 185 14.22 23.25 -22.59
C LYS A 185 15.37 22.25 -22.54
N LYS A 186 15.09 20.98 -22.25
CA LYS A 186 16.07 19.91 -22.44
C LYS A 186 16.19 19.69 -23.94
N THR A 187 17.31 20.11 -24.53
CA THR A 187 17.72 19.69 -25.87
C THR A 187 17.90 18.18 -25.82
N ILE A 188 17.12 17.45 -26.61
CA ILE A 188 17.31 16.02 -26.83
C ILE A 188 18.57 15.92 -27.69
N ILE A 189 19.67 15.45 -27.10
CA ILE A 189 20.85 15.02 -27.85
C ILE A 189 20.60 13.55 -28.19
N THR A 190 20.25 13.27 -29.44
CA THR A 190 20.34 11.93 -30.03
C THR A 190 21.82 11.64 -30.27
N VAL A 191 22.38 10.67 -29.58
CA VAL A 191 23.74 10.16 -29.84
C VAL A 191 23.58 8.76 -30.42
N ASP A 192 23.56 8.68 -31.75
CA ASP A 192 23.84 7.48 -32.53
C ASP A 192 24.74 7.95 -33.70
N GLU A 193 25.78 7.17 -34.02
CA GLU A 193 26.93 7.48 -34.93
C GLU A 193 27.97 8.38 -34.21
N ASP A 194 29.17 7.96 -33.80
CA ASP A 194 30.22 7.34 -34.60
C ASP A 194 31.16 6.51 -33.71
N PHE A 195 31.11 5.18 -33.84
CA PHE A 195 32.13 4.27 -33.32
C PHE A 195 32.87 3.63 -34.51
N ARG A 196 33.67 4.42 -35.24
CA ARG A 196 34.72 3.94 -36.16
C ARG A 196 35.48 5.11 -36.76
N ALA A 197 36.68 5.36 -36.27
CA ALA A 197 37.89 5.61 -37.08
C ALA A 197 38.96 6.23 -36.18
N LEU A 198 40.01 5.46 -35.88
CA LEU A 198 41.41 5.80 -36.17
C LEU A 198 42.31 4.92 -35.32
N GLU A 199 42.71 3.80 -35.92
CA GLU A 199 44.00 3.19 -35.61
C GLU A 199 45.14 4.12 -36.07
N ARG A 200 46.28 3.97 -35.39
CA ARG A 200 47.64 4.43 -35.72
C ARG A 200 47.94 5.90 -35.48
N ASN A 201 48.69 6.16 -34.41
CA ASN A 201 50.12 6.45 -34.53
C ASN A 201 50.82 6.08 -33.21
N ASP A 202 51.53 4.95 -33.24
CA ASP A 202 52.69 4.72 -32.37
C ASP A 202 53.80 5.65 -32.83
N GLU A 203 54.25 6.57 -31.97
CA GLU A 203 55.64 7.05 -31.95
C GLU A 203 55.93 7.75 -30.63
N SER A 204 56.63 7.02 -29.75
CA SER A 204 57.80 7.44 -28.99
C SER A 204 58.03 8.94 -28.75
N SER A 205 58.01 9.37 -27.48
CA SER A 205 59.15 10.14 -26.93
C SER A 205 59.16 10.10 -25.40
N ASP A 206 60.32 9.65 -24.93
CA ASP A 206 60.86 9.57 -23.58
C ASP A 206 61.22 10.96 -23.02
N SER A 207 60.97 11.21 -21.72
CA SER A 207 61.78 12.08 -20.86
C SER A 207 61.26 12.06 -19.41
N ASP A 208 62.03 11.42 -18.53
CA ASP A 208 62.03 11.53 -17.07
C ASP A 208 62.41 12.94 -16.59
N GLU A 209 61.74 13.51 -15.58
CA GLU A 209 62.37 14.45 -14.61
C GLU A 209 61.71 14.35 -13.21
N GLU A 210 62.41 13.64 -12.34
CA GLU A 210 62.80 13.96 -10.95
C GLU A 210 61.78 14.48 -9.92
N MET A 211 61.61 13.68 -8.87
CA MET A 211 60.95 14.02 -7.60
C MET A 211 61.97 14.66 -6.64
N THR A 212 61.85 15.96 -6.39
CA THR A 212 62.59 16.61 -5.29
C THR A 212 61.79 16.58 -3.99
N ALA A 213 62.40 16.02 -2.95
CA ALA A 213 61.93 16.00 -1.57
C ALA A 213 61.91 17.41 -0.95
N VAL A 214 60.88 17.68 -0.14
CA VAL A 214 60.86 18.84 0.76
C VAL A 214 61.11 18.33 2.18
N ALA A 215 62.05 19.00 2.83
CA ALA A 215 62.56 18.74 4.18
C ALA A 215 61.54 19.02 5.29
#